data_AF-A0A439MP96-F1
#
_entry.id   AF-A0A439MP96-F1
#
_cell.length_a   1.000
_cell.length_b   1.000
_cell.length_c   1.000
_cell.angle_alpha   90.00
_cell.angle_beta   90.00
_cell.angle_gamma   90.00
#
_symmetry.space_group_name_H-M   'P 1'
#
loop_
_entity.id
_entity.type
_entity.pdbx_description
1 polymer ?
#
loop_
_entity_poly.entity_id
_entity_poly.type
_entity_poly.pdbx_seq_one_letter_code
_entity_poly.pdbx_strand_id
1 'polypeptide(L)' 'MQHLLVWAAHIVAAGSPGPSAMRIMGVAMRQGRQAGLAMSAGVATGSIFWVNGRYRYLGSAVQFAHALILLKSLAAFI' A
#
# COMPACT_ATOMS: atom_id res chain seq x y z
N MET A 1 -4.74 -25.40 5.00
CA MET A 1 -6.18 -25.09 4.86
C MET A 1 -6.54 -23.65 5.20
N GLN A 2 -5.95 -23.00 6.23
CA GLN A 2 -6.28 -21.61 6.62
C GLN A 2 -5.99 -20.53 5.54
N HIS A 3 -4.92 -20.69 4.75
CA HIS A 3 -4.52 -19.70 3.75
C HIS A 3 -5.44 -19.64 2.54
N LEU A 4 -6.14 -20.74 2.24
CA LEU A 4 -7.05 -20.82 1.09
C LEU A 4 -8.24 -19.88 1.26
N LEU A 5 -8.78 -19.79 2.48
CA LEU A 5 -9.87 -18.89 2.83
C LEU A 5 -9.44 -17.42 2.73
N VAL A 6 -8.22 -17.09 3.14
CA VAL A 6 -7.68 -15.73 3.05
C VAL A 6 -7.54 -15.31 1.59
N TRP A 7 -6.99 -16.17 0.73
CA TRP A 7 -6.87 -15.87 -0.70
C TRP A 7 -8.23 -15.79 -1.39
N ALA A 8 -9.17 -16.68 -1.05
CA ALA A 8 -10.54 -16.64 -1.59
C ALA A 8 -11.25 -15.33 -1.18
N ALA A 9 -11.19 -14.95 0.09
CA ALA A 9 -11.75 -13.69 0.58
C ALA A 9 -11.09 -12.48 -0.09
N HIS A 10 -9.78 -12.53 -0.33
CA HIS A 10 -9.05 -11.47 -1.01
C HIS A 10 -9.50 -11.30 -2.47
N ILE A 11 -9.70 -12.39 -3.21
CA ILE A 11 -10.19 -12.35 -4.59
C ILE A 11 -11.61 -11.76 -4.64
N VAL A 12 -12.49 -12.18 -3.74
CA VAL A 12 -13.86 -11.64 -3.64
C VAL A 12 -13.84 -10.15 -3.29
N ALA A 13 -13.03 -9.74 -2.32
CA ALA A 13 -12.89 -8.34 -1.92
C ALA A 13 -12.30 -7.48 -3.05
N ALA A 14 -11.27 -7.96 -3.75
CA ALA A 14 -10.61 -7.25 -4.85
C ALA A 14 -11.51 -7.11 -6.09
N GLY A 15 -12.36 -8.10 -6.37
CA GLY A 15 -13.32 -8.07 -7.48
C GLY A 15 -14.59 -7.25 -7.19
N SER A 16 -14.91 -7.03 -5.92
CA SER A 16 -16.08 -6.24 -5.54
C SER A 16 -15.88 -4.73 -5.82
N PRO A 17 -16.92 -3.99 -6.23
CA PRO A 17 -16.82 -2.53 -6.36
C PRO A 17 -16.48 -1.90 -5.00
N GLY A 18 -15.22 -1.48 -4.82
CA GLY A 18 -14.76 -0.95 -3.53
C GLY A 18 -15.34 0.44 -3.21
N PRO A 19 -15.27 0.89 -1.94
CA PRO A 19 -15.73 2.22 -1.53
C PRO A 19 -15.12 3.37 -2.35
N SER A 20 -13.84 3.25 -2.74
CA SER A 20 -13.16 4.23 -3.60
C SER A 20 -13.76 4.30 -5.00
N ALA A 21 -14.10 3.15 -5.60
CA ALA A 21 -14.74 3.08 -6.92
C ALA A 21 -16.15 3.67 -6.86
N MET A 22 -16.94 3.32 -5.84
CA MET A 22 -18.27 3.90 -5.61
C MET A 22 -18.21 5.41 -5.41
N ARG A 23 -17.18 5.91 -4.71
CA ARG A 23 -17.02 7.35 -4.49
C ARG A 23 -16.61 8.10 -5.75
N ILE A 24 -15.73 7.53 -6.57
CA ILE A 24 -15.38 8.08 -7.90
C ILE A 24 -16.64 8.15 -8.78
N MET A 25 -17.44 7.07 -8.81
CA MET A 25 -18.71 7.06 -9.53
C MET A 25 -19.68 8.13 -9.01
N GLY A 26 -19.84 8.25 -7.69
CA GLY A 26 -20.69 9.28 -7.10
C GLY A 26 -20.23 10.72 -7.43
N VAL A 27 -18.91 10.97 -7.47
CA VAL A 27 -18.35 12.24 -7.92
C VAL A 27 -18.62 12.46 -9.41
N ALA A 28 -18.40 11.45 -10.25
CA ALA A 28 -18.65 11.55 -11.68
C ALA A 28 -20.14 11.80 -12.00
N MET A 29 -21.04 11.16 -11.26
CA MET A 29 -22.48 11.31 -11.41
C MET A 29 -23.00 12.67 -10.92
N ARG A 30 -22.41 13.24 -9.86
CA ARG A 30 -22.85 14.53 -9.30
C ARG A 30 -22.15 15.76 -9.87
N GLN A 31 -20.88 15.63 -10.23
CA GLN A 31 -20.00 16.75 -10.64
C GLN A 31 -19.44 16.56 -12.06
N GLY A 32 -19.82 15.49 -12.76
CA GLY A 32 -19.42 15.23 -14.13
C GLY A 32 -18.10 14.48 -14.28
N ARG A 33 -17.80 14.07 -15.52
CA ARG A 33 -16.68 13.18 -15.86
C ARG A 33 -15.31 13.73 -15.44
N GLN A 34 -15.08 15.03 -15.61
CA GLN A 34 -13.80 15.68 -15.29
C GLN A 34 -13.47 15.58 -13.79
N ALA A 35 -14.45 15.84 -12.92
CA ALA A 35 -14.29 15.70 -11.47
C ALA A 35 -14.01 14.24 -11.06
N GLY A 36 -14.70 13.28 -11.70
CA GLY A 36 -14.44 11.85 -11.50
C GLY A 36 -13.01 11.45 -11.88
N LEU A 37 -12.50 11.96 -13.02
CA LEU A 37 -11.13 11.71 -13.47
C LEU A 37 -10.10 12.31 -12.50
N ALA A 38 -10.29 13.54 -12.05
CA ALA A 38 -9.42 14.18 -11.07
C ALA A 38 -9.36 13.38 -9.75
N MET A 39 -10.51 12.90 -9.26
CA MET A 39 -10.59 12.04 -8.08
C MET A 39 -9.83 10.72 -8.29
N SER A 40 -10.01 10.08 -9.44
CA SER A 40 -9.31 8.83 -9.77
C SER A 40 -7.79 9.00 -9.85
N ALA A 41 -7.32 10.11 -10.43
CA ALA A 41 -5.91 10.47 -10.48
C ALA A 41 -5.34 10.68 -9.08
N GLY A 42 -6.07 11.37 -8.20
CA GLY A 42 -5.69 11.52 -6.79
C GLY A 42 -5.54 10.19 -6.05
N VAL A 43 -6.46 9.24 -6.26
CA VAL A 43 -6.39 7.89 -5.67
C VAL A 43 -5.17 7.11 -6.21
N ALA A 44 -4.91 7.16 -7.52
CA ALA A 44 -3.77 6.50 -8.13
C ALA A 44 -2.44 7.06 -7.60
N THR A 45 -2.28 8.39 -7.61
CA THR A 45 -1.08 9.07 -7.11
C THR A 45 -0.85 8.79 -5.63
N GLY A 46 -1.90 8.87 -4.80
CA GLY A 46 -1.81 8.52 -3.38
C GLY A 46 -1.37 7.08 -3.16
N SER A 47 -1.90 6.12 -3.93
CA SER A 47 -1.53 4.71 -3.83
C SER A 47 -0.05 4.48 -4.17
N ILE A 48 0.43 5.11 -5.24
CA ILE A 48 1.83 5.07 -5.66
C ILE A 48 2.73 5.69 -4.59
N PHE A 49 2.33 6.83 -4.03
CA PHE A 49 3.09 7.50 -2.97
C PHE A 49 3.25 6.62 -1.73
N TRP A 50 2.17 6.00 -1.25
CA TRP A 50 2.20 5.12 -0.07
C TRP A 50 3.09 3.89 -0.28
N VAL A 51 2.99 3.25 -1.43
CA VAL A 51 3.78 2.05 -1.76
C VAL A 51 5.27 2.37 -1.84
N ASN A 52 5.63 3.44 -2.57
CA ASN A 52 7.02 3.88 -2.67
C ASN A 52 7.60 4.31 -1.32
N GLY A 53 6.81 5.01 -0.50
CA GLY A 53 7.18 5.35 0.87
C GLY A 53 7.52 4.09 1.68
N ARG A 54 6.59 3.12 1.74
CA ARG A 54 6.79 1.86 2.47
C ARG A 54 8.08 1.14 2.07
N TYR A 55 8.34 0.97 0.77
CA TYR A 55 9.57 0.31 0.32
C TYR A 55 10.84 1.05 0.76
N ARG A 56 10.82 2.39 0.76
CA ARG A 56 11.94 3.20 1.22
C ARG A 56 12.22 3.02 2.72
N TYR A 57 11.17 3.07 3.55
CA TYR A 57 11.29 2.94 5.01
C TYR A 57 11.65 1.52 5.46
N LEU A 58 11.09 0.50 4.81
CA LEU A 58 11.44 -0.91 5.05
C LEU A 58 12.91 -1.17 4.69
N GLY A 59 13.38 -0.66 3.55
CA GLY A 59 14.78 -0.77 3.15
C GLY A 59 15.74 -0.14 4.15
N SER A 60 15.44 1.07 4.65
CA SER A 60 16.27 1.72 5.68
C SER A 60 16.26 1.00 7.02
N ALA A 61 15.12 0.41 7.42
CA ALA A 61 15.00 -0.34 8.66
C ALA A 61 15.83 -1.64 8.63
N VAL A 62 15.86 -2.34 7.49
CA VAL A 62 16.68 -3.55 7.29
C VAL A 62 18.17 -3.20 7.33
N GLN A 63 18.59 -2.12 6.67
CA GLN A 63 19.98 -1.66 6.72
C GLN A 63 20.42 -1.30 8.15
N PHE A 64 19.54 -0.61 8.90
CA PHE A 64 19.80 -0.30 10.31
C PHE A 64 19.87 -1.57 11.18
N ALA A 65 19.01 -2.55 10.94
CA ALA A 65 19.07 -3.85 11.63
C ALA A 65 20.40 -4.57 11.38
N HIS A 66 20.90 -4.59 10.13
CA HIS A 66 22.22 -5.15 9.82
C HIS A 66 23.36 -4.39 10.53
N ALA A 67 23.30 -3.04 10.56
CA ALA A 67 24.29 -2.24 11.27
C ALA A 67 24.33 -2.57 12.77
N LEU A 68 23.17 -2.76 13.40
CA LEU A 68 23.08 -3.16 14.81
C LEU A 68 23.64 -4.56 15.07
N ILE A 69 23.38 -5.53 14.18
CA ILE A 69 23.91 -6.89 14.30
C ILE A 69 25.44 -6.90 14.18
N LEU A 70 25.99 -6.13 13.24
CA LEU A 70 27.44 -5.99 13.06
C LEU A 70 28.09 -5.33 14.27
N LEU A 71 27.50 -4.23 14.76
CA LEU A 71 27.97 -3.55 15.98
C LEU A 71 27.97 -4.49 17.18
N LYS A 72 26.89 -5.26 17.38
CA LYS A 72 26.76 -6.25 18.47
C LYS A 72 27.83 -7.33 18.38
N SER A 73 28.12 -7.82 17.18
CA SER A 73 29.12 -8.87 16.95
C SER A 73 30.54 -8.35 17.20
N LEU A 74 30.89 -7.18 16.68
CA LEU A 74 32.21 -6.55 16.91
C LEU A 74 32.45 -6.25 18.38
N ALA A 75 31.44 -5.75 19.08
CA ALA A 75 31.51 -5.49 20.52
C ALA A 75 31.68 -6.77 21.37
N ALA A 76 31.40 -7.96 20.83
CA ALA A 76 31.60 -9.22 21.55
C ALA A 76 33.06 -9.75 21.49
N PHE A 77 33.91 -9.16 20.64
CA PHE A 77 35.33 -9.52 20.50
C PHE A 77 36.29 -8.54 21.20
N ILE A 78 35.74 -7.52 21.86
CA ILE A 78 36.46 -6.52 22.68
C ILE A 78 36.16 -6.82 24.14
#